data_AF-A0A4R9AL14-F1
#
_entry.id   AF-A0A4R9AL14-F1
#
_cell.length_a   1.000
_cell.length_b   1.000
_cell.length_c   1.000
_cell.angle_alpha   90.00
_cell.angle_beta   90.00
_cell.angle_gamma   90.00
#
_symmetry.space_group_name_H-M   'P 1'
#
loop_
_entity.id
_entity.type
_entity.pdbx_description
1 polymer ?
#
loop_
_entity_poly.entity_id
_entity_poly.type
_entity_poly.pdbx_seq_one_letter_code
_entity_poly.pdbx_strand_id
1 'polypeptide(L)'
;MSKRSIVITTITLAAAVIVAGLWVTAGDPLRGIQELVAPRSTMTVEDVFNGFEGQPDLPVTNPQDITAEACSDEVRCSQAVRADQITVYQFEDRDDAEGFTAALGDNGYQSDWIVLEYQGAKYDTDSAESSYATVVDATWISE
;
A
#
# COMPACT_ATOMS: atom_id res chain seq x y z
N MET A 1 45.50 -38.14 18.54
CA MET A 1 44.97 -39.00 17.46
C MET A 1 43.84 -39.87 18.01
N SER A 2 42.67 -39.74 17.39
CA SER A 2 41.66 -40.80 17.17
C SER A 2 41.08 -41.59 18.36
N LYS A 3 39.78 -41.42 18.63
CA LYS A 3 38.75 -42.36 18.13
C LYS A 3 37.33 -41.87 18.42
N ARG A 4 36.51 -41.98 17.37
CA ARG A 4 35.07 -41.74 17.27
C ARG A 4 34.28 -42.78 18.09
N SER A 5 33.08 -42.43 18.57
CA SER A 5 31.82 -42.90 17.96
C SER A 5 30.59 -42.69 18.85
N ILE A 6 29.51 -42.40 18.14
CA ILE A 6 28.12 -42.10 18.54
C ILE A 6 27.39 -43.37 18.98
N VAL A 7 26.53 -43.27 19.99
CA VAL A 7 25.41 -44.22 20.21
C VAL A 7 24.16 -43.39 20.54
N ILE A 8 23.25 -43.29 19.57
CA ILE A 8 21.92 -42.67 19.72
C ILE A 8 20.95 -43.78 20.13
N THR A 9 20.41 -43.64 21.34
CA THR A 9 19.46 -44.59 21.92
C THR A 9 18.09 -44.45 21.27
N THR A 10 17.60 -45.55 20.71
CA THR A 10 16.30 -45.74 20.06
C THR A 10 15.13 -45.44 20.99
N ILE A 11 14.15 -44.64 20.55
CA ILE A 11 12.83 -44.54 21.20
C ILE A 11 11.76 -45.06 20.22
N THR A 12 11.09 -46.11 20.68
CA THR A 12 10.06 -46.94 20.06
C THR A 12 8.80 -46.19 19.65
N LEU A 13 8.31 -46.45 18.43
CA LEU A 13 6.93 -46.21 18.00
C LEU A 13 5.96 -47.19 18.70
N ALA A 14 4.86 -46.67 19.22
CA ALA A 14 3.62 -47.43 19.41
C ALA A 14 2.40 -46.52 19.22
N ALA A 15 1.35 -47.11 18.66
CA ALA A 15 0.30 -46.50 17.84
C ALA A 15 -0.82 -45.73 18.58
N ALA A 16 -1.61 -45.04 17.74
CA ALA A 16 -2.72 -44.14 18.00
C ALA A 16 -3.90 -44.71 18.81
N VAL A 17 -4.58 -43.81 19.55
CA VAL A 17 -6.00 -43.92 19.90
C VAL A 17 -6.67 -42.59 19.59
N ILE A 18 -7.53 -42.59 18.56
CA ILE A 18 -8.43 -41.50 18.23
C ILE A 18 -9.72 -41.74 19.02
N VAL A 19 -10.12 -40.81 19.89
CA VAL A 19 -11.52 -40.69 20.35
C VAL A 19 -11.92 -39.23 20.24
N ALA A 20 -12.99 -39.03 19.47
CA ALA A 20 -13.58 -37.76 19.12
C ALA A 20 -14.46 -37.18 20.24
N GLY A 21 -14.50 -35.84 20.30
CA GLY A 21 -15.65 -35.05 20.76
C GLY A 21 -15.60 -34.54 22.20
N LEU A 22 -15.48 -33.21 22.37
CA LEU A 22 -16.64 -32.34 22.63
C LEU A 22 -16.21 -30.86 22.61
N TRP A 23 -16.96 -30.05 21.87
CA TRP A 23 -16.75 -28.63 21.63
C TRP A 23 -17.18 -27.78 22.83
N VAL A 24 -16.27 -26.99 23.38
CA VAL A 24 -16.59 -25.69 24.03
C VAL A 24 -15.53 -24.71 23.56
N THR A 25 -15.62 -24.28 22.30
CA THR A 25 -15.00 -23.01 21.92
C THR A 25 -15.97 -21.94 22.39
N ALA A 26 -15.67 -21.32 23.53
CA ALA A 26 -16.20 -20.01 23.83
C ALA A 26 -15.82 -19.12 22.64
N GLY A 27 -16.79 -18.85 21.77
CA GLY A 27 -16.60 -17.94 20.66
C GLY A 27 -16.34 -16.56 21.26
N ASP A 28 -15.16 -16.02 21.03
CA ASP A 28 -14.86 -14.61 21.24
C ASP A 28 -15.91 -13.78 20.47
N PRO A 29 -16.79 -13.02 21.15
CA PRO A 29 -17.79 -12.18 20.48
C PRO A 29 -17.17 -10.94 19.81
N LEU A 30 -15.83 -10.85 19.73
CA LEU A 30 -15.10 -9.69 19.21
C LEU A 30 -14.52 -9.89 17.80
N ARG A 31 -14.74 -11.05 17.15
CA ARG A 31 -14.25 -11.29 15.77
C ARG A 31 -15.14 -10.69 14.67
N GLY A 32 -16.07 -9.81 15.01
CA GLY A 32 -17.12 -9.32 14.11
C GLY A 32 -17.12 -7.81 13.80
N ILE A 33 -16.06 -7.06 14.14
CA ILE A 33 -15.98 -5.60 13.87
C ILE A 33 -14.80 -5.20 12.96
N GLN A 34 -14.08 -6.16 12.38
CA GLN A 34 -12.94 -5.88 11.49
C GLN A 34 -13.32 -5.87 10.00
N GLU A 35 -14.58 -5.61 9.67
CA GLU A 35 -15.08 -5.71 8.30
C GLU A 35 -15.86 -4.45 7.89
N LEU A 36 -15.24 -3.27 8.02
CA LEU A 36 -15.75 -2.03 7.43
C LEU A 36 -14.66 -1.02 7.02
N VAL A 37 -13.36 -1.36 7.12
CA VAL A 37 -12.32 -0.55 6.47
C VAL A 37 -12.17 -1.11 5.07
N ALA A 38 -12.63 -0.37 4.05
CA ALA A 38 -12.36 -0.77 2.68
C ALA A 38 -10.84 -0.91 2.51
N PRO A 39 -10.32 -2.01 1.93
CA PRO A 39 -8.89 -2.13 1.74
C PRO A 39 -8.43 -0.96 0.88
N ARG A 40 -7.38 -0.26 1.32
CA ARG A 40 -6.89 0.98 0.68
C ARG A 40 -6.59 0.82 -0.82
N SER A 41 -6.44 -0.42 -1.27
CA SER A 41 -6.36 -0.80 -2.69
C SER A 41 -7.58 -0.44 -3.55
N THR A 42 -8.74 -0.07 -2.98
CA THR A 42 -9.94 0.29 -3.77
C THR A 42 -10.08 1.77 -4.06
N MET A 43 -9.26 2.63 -3.44
CA MET A 43 -9.34 4.08 -3.65
C MET A 43 -8.85 4.43 -5.04
N THR A 44 -9.64 5.23 -5.75
CA THR A 44 -9.35 5.63 -7.12
C THR A 44 -8.48 6.89 -7.16
N VAL A 45 -7.84 7.15 -8.30
CA VAL A 45 -7.13 8.43 -8.51
C VAL A 45 -8.10 9.61 -8.42
N GLU A 46 -9.37 9.43 -8.80
CA GLU A 46 -10.40 10.46 -8.69
C GLU A 46 -10.67 10.86 -7.22
N ASP A 47 -10.71 9.91 -6.30
CA ASP A 47 -10.86 10.19 -4.86
C ASP A 47 -9.69 11.04 -4.32
N VAL A 48 -8.46 10.77 -4.80
CA VAL A 48 -7.27 11.55 -4.44
C VAL A 48 -7.41 13.00 -4.91
N PHE A 49 -7.80 13.19 -6.18
CA PHE A 49 -7.98 14.52 -6.76
C PHE A 49 -9.11 15.31 -6.10
N ASN A 50 -10.23 14.66 -5.78
CA ASN A 50 -11.31 15.27 -5.01
C ASN A 50 -10.82 15.77 -3.63
N GLY A 51 -9.91 15.03 -2.99
CA GLY A 51 -9.25 15.45 -1.75
C GLY A 51 -8.43 16.73 -1.92
N PHE A 52 -7.69 16.86 -3.04
CA PHE A 52 -6.90 18.05 -3.34
C PHE A 52 -7.78 19.27 -3.69
N GLU A 53 -8.81 19.08 -4.51
CA GLU A 53 -9.75 20.16 -4.88
C GLU A 53 -10.51 20.73 -3.66
N GLY A 54 -10.67 19.93 -2.61
CA GLY A 54 -11.23 20.38 -1.33
C GLY A 54 -10.33 21.35 -0.55
N GLN A 55 -9.06 21.49 -0.92
CA GLN A 55 -8.10 22.37 -0.26
C GLN A 55 -7.81 23.62 -1.08
N PRO A 56 -7.91 24.83 -0.49
CA PRO A 56 -7.72 26.09 -1.22
C PRO A 56 -6.29 26.30 -1.75
N ASP A 57 -5.30 25.64 -1.15
CA ASP A 57 -3.88 25.83 -1.44
C ASP A 57 -3.23 24.65 -2.20
N LEU A 58 -4.02 23.67 -2.66
CA LEU A 58 -3.55 22.50 -3.41
C LEU A 58 -4.12 22.45 -4.83
N PRO A 59 -3.68 23.32 -5.73
CA PRO A 59 -4.20 23.34 -7.08
C PRO A 59 -3.86 22.05 -7.84
N VAL A 60 -4.85 21.53 -8.56
CA VAL A 60 -4.71 20.41 -9.49
C VAL A 60 -5.27 20.81 -10.85
N THR A 61 -4.58 21.72 -11.53
CA THR A 61 -5.09 22.33 -12.76
C THR A 61 -4.83 21.43 -13.96
N ASN A 62 -5.79 21.44 -14.89
CA ASN A 62 -5.71 20.70 -16.15
C ASN A 62 -5.41 19.19 -15.95
N PRO A 63 -6.22 18.45 -15.16
CA PRO A 63 -6.02 17.02 -14.98
C PRO A 63 -6.26 16.28 -16.31
N GLN A 64 -5.33 15.41 -16.66
CA GLN A 64 -5.38 14.57 -17.85
C GLN A 64 -5.11 13.13 -17.47
N ASP A 65 -5.99 12.24 -17.93
CA ASP A 65 -5.73 10.80 -17.85
C ASP A 65 -4.58 10.46 -18.81
N ILE A 66 -3.48 10.01 -18.23
CA ILE A 66 -2.27 9.58 -18.95
C ILE A 66 -2.01 8.10 -18.73
N THR A 67 -2.99 7.33 -18.28
CA THR A 67 -2.85 5.90 -17.95
C THR A 67 -2.23 5.12 -19.12
N ALA A 68 -2.71 5.34 -20.34
CA ALA A 68 -2.18 4.67 -21.53
C ALA A 68 -0.76 5.10 -21.94
N GLU A 69 -0.29 6.26 -21.48
CA GLU A 69 1.07 6.78 -21.74
C GLU A 69 2.04 6.34 -20.64
N ALA A 70 1.61 6.41 -19.38
CA ALA A 70 2.48 6.26 -18.23
C ALA A 70 2.48 4.85 -17.64
N CYS A 71 1.34 4.16 -17.67
CA CYS A 71 1.25 2.78 -17.19
C CYS A 71 1.71 1.82 -18.28
N SER A 72 2.78 1.10 -17.98
CA SER A 72 3.48 0.20 -18.90
C SER A 72 3.99 -1.03 -18.15
N ASP A 73 4.65 -1.95 -18.85
CA ASP A 73 5.30 -3.09 -18.20
C ASP A 73 6.42 -2.65 -17.24
N GLU A 74 6.99 -1.47 -17.43
CA GLU A 74 8.04 -0.90 -16.58
C GLU A 74 7.46 -0.15 -15.37
N VAL A 75 6.35 0.57 -15.58
CA VAL A 75 5.61 1.26 -14.52
C VAL A 75 4.24 0.60 -14.41
N ARG A 76 4.16 -0.45 -13.58
CA ARG A 76 2.99 -1.33 -13.42
C ARG A 76 1.83 -0.68 -12.64
N CYS A 77 1.49 0.56 -12.96
CA CYS A 77 0.31 1.23 -12.45
C CYS A 77 -0.97 0.76 -13.15
N SER A 78 -2.10 0.83 -12.46
CA SER A 78 -3.44 0.61 -13.02
C SER A 78 -4.08 1.89 -13.56
N GLN A 79 -3.72 3.04 -12.99
CA GLN A 79 -4.25 4.34 -13.38
C GLN A 79 -3.21 5.44 -13.14
N ALA A 80 -3.17 6.43 -14.02
CA ALA A 80 -2.34 7.62 -13.85
C ALA A 80 -3.05 8.88 -14.36
N VAL A 81 -3.10 9.93 -13.53
CA VAL A 81 -3.65 11.24 -13.90
C VAL A 81 -2.61 12.31 -13.59
N ARG A 82 -2.32 13.14 -14.60
CA ARG A 82 -1.37 14.26 -14.52
C ARG A 82 -2.12 15.58 -14.50
N ALA A 83 -1.85 16.39 -13.49
CA ALA A 83 -2.14 17.81 -13.47
C ALA A 83 -0.85 18.62 -13.63
N ASP A 84 -0.97 19.94 -13.78
CA ASP A 84 0.19 20.82 -13.96
C ASP A 84 1.15 20.82 -12.75
N GLN A 85 0.67 20.41 -11.57
CA GLN A 85 1.42 20.42 -10.31
C GLN A 85 1.91 19.03 -9.88
N ILE A 86 1.15 17.99 -10.19
CA ILE A 86 1.34 16.66 -9.63
C ILE A 86 0.81 15.61 -10.58
N THR A 87 1.50 14.47 -10.63
CA THR A 87 0.96 13.25 -11.23
C THR A 87 0.63 12.27 -10.12
N VAL A 88 -0.56 11.69 -10.17
CA VAL A 88 -1.00 10.66 -9.22
C VAL A 88 -1.09 9.34 -9.95
N TYR A 89 -0.46 8.33 -9.37
CA TYR A 89 -0.44 6.96 -9.85
C TYR A 89 -1.14 6.05 -8.85
N GLN A 90 -1.97 5.14 -9.33
CA GLN A 90 -2.52 4.03 -8.56
C GLN A 90 -1.89 2.74 -9.04
N PHE A 91 -1.51 1.87 -8.10
CA PHE A 91 -0.93 0.55 -8.38
C PHE A 91 -1.86 -0.56 -7.89
N GLU A 92 -1.81 -1.71 -8.54
CA GLU A 92 -2.47 -2.93 -8.02
C GLU A 92 -1.63 -3.61 -6.93
N ASP A 93 -0.31 -3.43 -7.00
CA ASP A 93 0.67 -3.99 -6.08
C ASP A 93 1.41 -2.88 -5.33
N ARG A 94 1.52 -3.04 -4.02
CA ARG A 94 2.17 -2.06 -3.15
C ARG A 94 3.69 -2.04 -3.34
N ASP A 95 4.30 -3.17 -3.64
CA ASP A 95 5.75 -3.27 -3.84
C ASP A 95 6.15 -2.55 -5.15
N ASP A 96 5.25 -2.52 -6.14
CA ASP A 96 5.45 -1.74 -7.36
C ASP A 96 5.34 -0.24 -7.12
N ALA A 97 4.39 0.19 -6.28
CA ALA A 97 4.30 1.59 -5.84
C ALA A 97 5.57 2.01 -5.09
N GLU A 98 6.10 1.17 -4.21
CA GLU A 98 7.35 1.43 -3.47
C GLU A 98 8.54 1.51 -4.42
N GLY A 99 8.67 0.54 -5.33
CA GLY A 99 9.75 0.51 -6.32
C GLY A 99 9.74 1.72 -7.23
N PHE A 100 8.56 2.15 -7.69
CA PHE A 100 8.41 3.35 -8.51
C PHE A 100 8.75 4.62 -7.73
N THR A 101 8.26 4.75 -6.49
CA THR A 101 8.58 5.90 -5.63
C THR A 101 10.08 6.02 -5.38
N ALA A 102 10.75 4.89 -5.12
CA ALA A 102 12.21 4.87 -4.95
C ALA A 102 12.95 5.33 -6.22
N ALA A 103 12.40 5.08 -7.41
CA ALA A 103 12.98 5.55 -8.67
C ALA A 103 12.78 7.06 -8.90
N LEU A 104 11.70 7.65 -8.37
CA LEU A 104 11.43 9.09 -8.41
C LEU A 104 12.34 9.90 -7.47
N GLY A 105 12.85 9.27 -6.40
CA GLY A 105 13.68 9.92 -5.39
C GLY A 105 12.90 10.99 -4.62
N ASP A 106 13.50 12.16 -4.44
CA ASP A 106 12.90 13.26 -3.68
C ASP A 106 11.62 13.83 -4.32
N ASN A 107 11.38 13.56 -5.62
CA ASN A 107 10.16 13.99 -6.30
C ASN A 107 8.97 13.03 -6.09
N GLY A 108 9.17 11.93 -5.37
CA GLY A 108 8.20 10.88 -5.16
C GLY A 108 7.67 10.83 -3.73
N TYR A 109 6.37 10.66 -3.57
CA TYR A 109 5.77 10.31 -2.27
C TYR A 109 4.83 9.11 -2.42
N GLN A 110 4.98 8.12 -1.54
CA GLN A 110 4.11 6.95 -1.51
C GLN A 110 3.11 7.01 -0.34
N SER A 111 1.84 6.77 -0.65
CA SER A 111 0.80 6.44 0.31
C SER A 111 0.15 5.12 -0.07
N ASP A 112 0.65 4.02 0.48
CA ASP A 112 0.29 2.63 0.15
C ASP A 112 0.31 2.33 -1.36
N TRP A 113 -0.84 2.18 -2.01
CA TRP A 113 -0.97 1.90 -3.45
C TRP A 113 -0.95 3.15 -4.33
N ILE A 114 -0.92 4.33 -3.71
CA ILE A 114 -0.89 5.62 -4.41
C ILE A 114 0.53 6.18 -4.39
N VAL A 115 1.00 6.66 -5.53
CA VAL A 115 2.26 7.41 -5.65
C VAL A 115 1.98 8.79 -6.22
N LEU A 116 2.63 9.78 -5.64
CA LEU A 116 2.65 11.16 -6.10
C LEU A 116 4.00 11.45 -6.75
N GLU A 117 3.98 12.04 -7.93
CA GLU A 117 5.15 12.62 -8.59
C GLU A 117 4.96 14.14 -8.70
N TYR A 118 5.79 14.91 -8.00
CA TYR A 118 5.73 16.36 -8.00
C TYR A 118 6.31 16.95 -9.30
N GLN A 119 5.59 17.88 -9.94
CA GLN A 119 5.99 18.48 -11.21
C GLN A 119 6.66 19.84 -11.01
N GLY A 120 7.93 19.94 -11.43
CA GLY A 120 8.68 21.20 -11.57
C GLY A 120 9.13 21.88 -10.27
N ALA A 121 10.21 22.67 -10.37
CA ALA A 121 10.89 23.34 -9.25
C ALA A 121 10.06 24.42 -8.50
N LYS A 122 8.78 24.63 -8.85
CA LYS A 122 7.92 25.63 -8.22
C LYS A 122 7.27 25.11 -6.92
N TYR A 123 7.27 23.80 -6.71
CA TYR A 123 6.76 23.14 -5.49
C TYR A 123 7.87 22.51 -4.64
N ASP A 124 9.12 22.70 -5.06
CA ASP A 124 10.41 22.35 -4.44
C ASP A 124 10.71 23.17 -3.15
N THR A 125 9.65 23.59 -2.47
CA THR A 125 9.71 24.04 -1.08
C THR A 125 9.04 22.96 -0.25
N ASP A 126 9.76 22.33 0.67
CA ASP A 126 9.33 21.21 1.53
C ASP A 126 7.86 21.28 2.03
N SER A 127 7.28 22.48 2.19
CA SER A 127 5.91 22.66 2.66
C SER A 127 4.81 22.27 1.67
N ALA A 128 5.02 22.43 0.35
CA ALA A 128 3.99 22.11 -0.64
C ALA A 128 3.87 20.59 -0.85
N GLU A 129 5.01 19.90 -0.98
CA GLU A 129 5.10 18.44 -1.04
C GLU A 129 4.44 17.78 0.18
N SER A 130 4.77 18.29 1.37
CA SER A 130 4.18 17.86 2.63
C SER A 130 2.66 18.03 2.68
N SER A 131 2.10 19.04 2.02
CA SER A 131 0.66 19.33 2.06
C SER A 131 -0.15 18.38 1.16
N TYR A 132 0.32 18.07 -0.05
CA TYR A 132 -0.31 17.03 -0.89
C TYR A 132 -0.20 15.66 -0.22
N ALA A 133 0.97 15.29 0.30
CA ALA A 133 1.19 14.04 1.03
C ALA A 133 0.21 13.89 2.21
N THR A 134 0.07 14.95 3.01
CA THR A 134 -0.86 14.97 4.16
C THR A 134 -2.30 14.71 3.74
N VAL A 135 -2.76 15.29 2.61
CA VAL A 135 -4.13 15.08 2.14
C VAL A 135 -4.35 13.64 1.68
N VAL A 136 -3.40 13.06 0.95
CA VAL A 136 -3.51 11.66 0.54
C VAL A 136 -3.55 10.75 1.76
N ASP A 137 -2.64 10.96 2.72
CA ASP A 137 -2.63 10.19 3.98
C ASP A 137 -3.94 10.35 4.79
N ALA A 138 -4.49 11.57 4.83
CA ALA A 138 -5.73 11.87 5.57
C ALA A 138 -6.99 11.34 4.88
N THR A 139 -6.95 11.16 3.55
CA THR A 139 -8.08 10.60 2.80
C THR A 139 -8.42 9.19 3.30
N TRP A 140 -7.47 8.49 3.93
CA TRP A 140 -7.67 7.17 4.56
C TRP A 140 -8.17 7.19 6.01
N ILE A 141 -8.06 8.33 6.72
CA ILE A 141 -8.35 8.41 8.17
C ILE A 141 -9.82 8.80 8.42
N SER A 142 -10.55 9.17 7.37
CA SER A 142 -11.85 9.85 7.47
C SER A 142 -13.09 8.92 7.41
N GLU A 143 -12.93 7.59 7.55
CA GLU A 143 -14.07 6.66 7.64
C GLU A 143 -14.74 6.64 9.04
#